data_AF-A0A7S3B924-F1
#
_entry.id   AF-A0A7S3B924-F1
#
_cell.length_a   1.000
_cell.length_b   1.000
_cell.length_c   1.000
_cell.angle_alpha   90.00
_cell.angle_beta   90.00
_cell.angle_gamma   90.00
#
_symmetry.space_group_name_H-M   'P 1'
#
loop_
_entity.id
_entity.type
_entity.pdbx_description
1 polymer ?
#
loop_
_entity_poly.entity_id
_entity_poly.type
_entity_poly.pdbx_seq_one_letter_code
_entity_poly.pdbx_strand_id
1 'polypeptide(L)'
;MDGLRVRVDGADRALRLPMADLAAVPAFQQANGGSDKTWGTFVPAPGSVLAGERKGATVVAKDMQQVFIYGDDGQFVGVRRLASKKPIEAGGMQLVVEGLVGASGVQVKADPGVPYVYAGFAGLMATTILSYASHSQVWALQTRGEEGGEEEDGVLLVGGRSNRARLGFAEELQTVVGALPARSSATEVSNVQQ
;
A
#
# COMPACT_ATOMS: atom_id res chain seq x y z
N MET A 1 25.56 -2.88 9.78
CA MET A 1 25.05 -1.73 10.57
C MET A 1 24.77 -0.63 9.58
N ASP A 2 23.69 0.14 9.77
CA ASP A 2 23.26 1.14 8.79
C ASP A 2 23.76 2.55 9.15
N GLY A 3 23.91 2.87 10.44
CA GLY A 3 24.42 4.17 10.82
C GLY A 3 25.00 4.25 12.23
N LEU A 4 25.76 5.31 12.46
CA LEU A 4 26.31 5.72 13.75
C LEU A 4 25.59 6.99 14.21
N ARG A 5 25.13 7.04 15.46
CA ARG A 5 24.70 8.26 16.12
C ARG A 5 25.81 8.78 17.02
N VAL A 6 26.33 9.96 16.68
CA VAL A 6 27.43 10.60 17.39
C VAL A 6 27.13 12.07 17.62
N ARG A 7 27.49 12.57 18.79
CA ARG A 7 27.43 14.00 19.12
C ARG A 7 28.84 14.55 19.18
N VAL A 8 29.02 15.76 18.65
CA VAL A 8 30.31 16.44 18.50
C VAL A 8 30.29 17.71 19.34
N ASP A 9 31.33 17.96 20.14
CA ASP A 9 31.56 19.19 20.91
C ASP A 9 30.34 19.66 21.73
N GLY A 10 29.59 18.70 22.28
CA GLY A 10 28.39 19.00 23.07
C GLY A 10 27.22 19.58 22.27
N ALA A 11 27.25 19.52 20.92
CA ALA A 11 26.19 20.02 20.06
C ALA A 11 24.82 19.43 20.43
N ASP A 12 23.77 20.25 20.42
CA ASP A 12 22.43 19.84 20.88
C ASP A 12 21.83 18.67 20.08
N ARG A 13 22.24 18.52 18.80
CA ARG A 13 21.77 17.45 17.92
C ARG A 13 22.86 16.42 17.63
N ALA A 14 22.53 15.14 17.85
CA ALA A 14 23.35 14.04 17.39
C ALA A 14 23.30 13.90 15.85
N LEU A 15 24.46 13.69 15.25
CA LEU A 15 24.62 13.38 13.84
C LEU A 15 24.40 11.89 13.61
N ARG A 16 23.58 11.55 12.61
CA ARG A 16 23.45 10.19 12.09
C ARG A 16 24.31 10.06 10.85
N LEU A 17 25.41 9.34 10.95
CA LEU A 17 26.34 9.09 9.85
C LEU A 17 26.13 7.69 9.29
N PRO A 18 26.11 7.50 7.96
CA PRO A 18 26.08 6.17 7.39
C PRO A 18 27.36 5.41 7.74
N MET A 19 27.24 4.11 7.92
CA MET A 19 28.40 3.23 8.12
C MET A 19 28.58 2.33 6.91
N ALA A 20 29.78 2.33 6.34
CA ALA A 20 30.15 1.44 5.25
C ALA A 20 30.47 0.04 5.80
N ASP A 21 30.06 -1.00 5.08
CA ASP A 21 30.47 -2.37 5.36
C ASP A 21 31.90 -2.59 4.82
N LEU A 22 32.88 -2.55 5.72
CA LEU A 22 34.29 -2.74 5.37
C LEU A 22 34.59 -4.20 5.03
N ALA A 23 33.79 -5.16 5.50
CA ALA A 23 33.94 -6.55 5.12
C ALA A 23 33.60 -6.76 3.63
N ALA A 24 32.84 -5.86 2.99
CA ALA A 24 32.60 -5.88 1.55
C ALA A 24 33.72 -5.23 0.71
N VAL A 25 34.71 -4.59 1.35
CA VAL A 25 35.79 -3.85 0.65
C VAL A 25 36.98 -4.78 0.40
N PRO A 26 37.37 -5.06 -0.86
CA PRO A 26 38.43 -6.02 -1.18
C PRO A 26 39.80 -5.69 -0.55
N ALA A 27 40.18 -4.40 -0.52
CA ALA A 27 41.43 -3.95 0.08
C ALA A 27 41.48 -4.21 1.59
N PHE A 28 40.34 -4.10 2.28
CA PHE A 28 40.26 -4.35 3.72
C PHE A 28 40.31 -5.85 4.04
N GLN A 29 39.69 -6.69 3.21
CA GLN A 29 39.72 -8.15 3.36
C GLN A 29 41.14 -8.71 3.21
N GLN A 30 41.92 -8.20 2.26
CA GLN A 30 43.31 -8.62 2.06
C GLN A 30 44.21 -8.30 3.27
N ALA A 31 43.95 -7.19 3.96
CA ALA A 31 44.73 -6.75 5.11
C ALA A 31 44.38 -7.48 6.42
N ASN A 32 43.12 -7.92 6.59
CA ASN A 32 42.62 -8.50 7.85
C ASN A 32 42.38 -10.02 7.81
N GLY A 33 42.68 -10.70 6.70
CA GLY A 33 42.74 -12.16 6.64
C GLY A 33 41.41 -12.90 6.79
N GLY A 34 40.24 -12.25 6.65
CA GLY A 34 38.95 -12.93 6.73
C GLY A 34 37.73 -12.05 7.03
N SER A 35 36.56 -12.67 6.92
CA SER A 35 35.20 -12.14 6.77
C SER A 35 34.53 -11.53 8.02
N ASP A 36 35.29 -11.07 9.01
CA ASP A 36 34.69 -10.53 10.23
C ASP A 36 33.95 -9.23 9.92
N LYS A 37 32.66 -9.18 10.27
CA LYS A 37 31.78 -8.07 9.87
C LYS A 37 32.23 -6.80 10.58
N THR A 38 32.82 -5.90 9.80
CA THR A 38 33.38 -4.65 10.30
C THR A 38 32.72 -3.51 9.57
N TRP A 39 32.26 -2.51 10.30
CA TRP A 39 31.66 -1.30 9.75
C TRP A 39 32.50 -0.08 10.09
N GLY A 40 32.61 0.86 9.16
CA GLY A 40 33.42 2.07 9.33
C GLY A 40 32.67 3.32 8.91
N THR A 41 32.95 4.43 9.58
CA THR A 41 32.50 5.77 9.17
C THR A 41 33.53 6.82 9.56
N PHE A 42 33.50 7.97 8.90
CA PHE A 42 34.37 9.09 9.19
C PHE A 42 33.55 10.26 9.75
N VAL A 43 33.97 10.78 10.89
CA VAL A 43 33.37 11.94 11.56
C VAL A 43 34.27 13.14 11.28
N PRO A 44 33.87 14.07 10.39
CA PRO A 44 34.70 15.25 10.12
C PRO A 44 34.69 16.21 11.32
N ALA A 45 35.83 16.83 11.58
CA ALA A 45 35.93 17.93 12.54
C ALA A 45 35.11 19.14 12.06
N PRO A 46 34.54 19.95 12.99
CA PRO A 46 33.78 21.13 12.60
C PRO A 46 34.63 22.06 11.73
N GLY A 47 34.09 22.48 10.58
CA GLY A 47 34.78 23.36 9.64
C GLY A 47 35.79 22.67 8.71
N SER A 48 36.19 21.42 8.94
CA SER A 48 37.19 20.74 8.09
C SER A 48 36.71 20.53 6.66
N VAL A 49 35.44 20.13 6.50
CA VAL A 49 34.80 19.92 5.19
C VAL A 49 34.75 21.22 4.37
N LEU A 50 34.48 22.36 5.01
CA LEU A 50 34.41 23.67 4.35
C LEU A 50 35.81 24.18 3.94
N ALA A 51 36.83 23.86 4.72
CA ALA A 51 38.22 24.21 4.46
C ALA A 51 38.92 23.26 3.47
N GLY A 52 38.26 22.17 3.03
CA GLY A 52 38.87 21.14 2.20
C GLY A 52 39.91 20.27 2.94
N GLU A 53 39.94 20.35 4.27
CA GLU A 53 40.87 19.58 5.11
C GLU A 53 40.24 18.24 5.51
N ARG A 54 41.02 17.16 5.45
CA ARG A 54 40.59 15.83 5.94
C ARG A 54 40.91 15.65 7.42
N LYS A 55 40.46 16.59 8.27
CA LYS A 55 40.57 16.48 9.73
C LYS A 55 39.29 15.93 10.34
N GLY A 56 39.44 14.99 11.26
CA GLY A 56 38.33 14.31 11.91
C GLY A 56 38.76 13.00 12.56
N ALA A 57 37.79 12.14 12.85
CA ALA A 57 38.02 10.85 13.47
C ALA A 57 37.42 9.71 12.65
N THR A 58 38.14 8.61 12.54
CA THR A 58 37.60 7.39 11.93
C THR A 58 37.03 6.50 13.03
N VAL A 59 35.77 6.07 12.86
CA VAL A 59 35.06 5.22 13.82
C VAL A 59 34.78 3.87 13.17
N VAL A 60 35.23 2.81 13.83
CA VAL A 60 35.09 1.42 13.37
C VAL A 60 34.31 0.61 14.40
N ALA A 61 33.29 -0.12 13.95
CA ALA A 61 32.49 -1.01 14.79
C ALA A 61 32.64 -2.45 14.30
N LYS A 62 32.93 -3.38 15.22
CA LYS A 62 32.91 -4.82 14.96
C LYS A 62 31.62 -5.48 15.48
N ASP A 63 31.04 -4.90 16.53
CA ASP A 63 29.83 -5.38 17.17
C ASP A 63 28.90 -4.20 17.50
N MET A 64 27.70 -4.50 18.03
CA MET A 64 26.69 -3.49 18.37
C MET A 64 26.90 -2.87 19.76
N GLN A 65 28.01 -3.15 20.43
CA GLN A 65 28.28 -2.77 21.82
C GLN A 65 29.41 -1.75 21.95
N GLN A 66 30.43 -1.84 21.11
CA GLN A 66 31.63 -1.00 21.18
C GLN A 66 32.11 -0.52 19.80
N VAL A 67 32.73 0.65 19.82
CA VAL A 67 33.40 1.24 18.66
C VAL A 67 34.85 1.58 18.98
N PHE A 68 35.71 1.38 17.99
CA PHE A 68 37.12 1.74 17.97
C PHE A 68 37.25 3.09 17.27
N ILE A 69 38.00 4.01 17.86
CA ILE A 69 38.11 5.39 17.40
C ILE A 69 39.56 5.67 17.10
N TYR A 70 39.80 6.22 15.91
CA TYR A 70 41.10 6.57 15.37
C TYR A 70 41.16 8.06 15.05
N GLY A 71 42.33 8.65 15.23
CA GLY A 71 42.61 10.05 14.92
C GLY A 71 42.67 10.31 13.41
N ASP A 72 42.93 11.57 13.08
CA ASP A 72 43.15 12.07 11.72
C ASP A 72 44.45 11.54 11.10
N ASP A 73 45.42 11.19 11.93
CA ASP A 73 46.67 10.52 11.59
C ASP A 73 46.55 8.99 11.44
N GLY A 74 45.35 8.45 11.67
CA GLY A 74 45.08 7.01 11.68
C GLY A 74 45.60 6.29 12.93
N GLN A 75 46.10 7.00 13.94
CA GLN A 75 46.51 6.41 15.20
C GLN A 75 45.29 6.02 16.04
N PHE A 76 45.46 4.93 16.81
CA PHE A 76 44.40 4.45 17.68
C PHE A 76 44.25 5.35 18.91
N VAL A 77 43.05 5.91 19.10
CA VAL A 77 42.74 6.81 20.22
C VAL A 77 42.13 6.03 21.39
N GLY A 78 41.23 5.08 21.10
CA GLY A 78 40.61 4.27 22.14
C GLY A 78 39.34 3.54 21.72
N VAL A 79 38.79 2.79 22.67
CA VAL A 79 37.50 2.10 22.53
C VAL A 79 36.43 2.83 23.34
N ARG A 80 35.20 2.90 22.80
CA ARG A 80 34.02 3.38 23.53
C ARG A 80 32.89 2.37 23.45
N ARG A 81 32.35 2.01 24.61
CA ARG A 81 31.09 1.28 24.73
C ARG A 81 29.92 2.24 24.62
N LEU A 82 28.93 1.92 23.80
CA LEU A 82 27.75 2.75 23.53
C LEU A 82 27.00 3.13 24.83
N ALA A 83 26.91 2.20 25.80
CA ALA A 83 26.22 2.45 27.06
C ALA A 83 26.88 3.52 27.94
N SER A 84 28.18 3.79 27.75
CA SER A 84 28.92 4.68 28.63
C SER A 84 28.62 6.17 28.40
N LYS A 85 28.24 6.56 27.17
CA LYS A 85 28.04 7.95 26.73
C LYS A 85 29.16 8.92 27.16
N LYS A 86 30.37 8.39 27.42
CA LYS A 86 31.50 9.20 27.86
C LYS A 86 32.17 9.86 26.65
N PRO A 87 32.55 11.14 26.76
CA PRO A 87 33.29 11.81 25.71
C PRO A 87 34.65 11.15 25.46
N ILE A 88 35.13 11.28 24.23
CA ILE A 88 36.50 10.99 23.81
C ILE A 88 36.99 12.11 22.90
N GLU A 89 38.25 12.48 23.00
CA GLU A 89 38.85 13.47 22.11
C GLU A 89 39.55 12.73 20.96
N ALA A 90 39.18 13.04 19.72
CA ALA A 90 39.82 12.47 18.53
C ALA A 90 39.75 13.49 17.39
N GLY A 91 40.83 13.71 16.64
CA GLY A 91 40.84 14.63 15.49
C GLY A 91 40.53 16.09 15.85
N GLY A 92 40.88 16.53 17.07
CA GLY A 92 40.64 17.90 17.57
C GLY A 92 39.21 18.21 17.99
N MET A 93 38.35 17.20 18.15
CA MET A 93 36.94 17.32 18.51
C MET A 93 36.57 16.34 19.62
N GLN A 94 35.58 16.70 20.44
CA GLN A 94 35.02 15.83 21.46
C GLN A 94 33.85 15.04 20.90
N LEU A 95 33.97 13.71 20.89
CA LEU A 95 32.98 12.77 20.38
C LEU A 95 32.26 12.06 21.52
N VAL A 96 30.93 12.02 21.44
CA VAL A 96 30.08 11.19 22.28
C VAL A 96 29.31 10.24 21.39
N VAL A 97 29.63 8.95 21.48
CA VAL A 97 28.94 7.90 20.72
C VAL A 97 27.65 7.53 21.48
N GLU A 98 26.51 7.87 20.89
CA GLU A 98 25.20 7.65 21.52
C GLU A 98 24.62 6.29 21.17
N GLY A 99 24.92 5.78 19.99
CA GLY A 99 24.42 4.49 19.57
C GLY A 99 24.79 4.11 18.15
N LEU A 100 24.65 2.82 17.85
CA LEU A 100 24.73 2.28 16.51
C LEU A 100 23.30 1.93 16.07
N VAL A 101 22.98 2.24 14.82
CA VAL A 101 21.71 1.92 14.19
C VAL A 101 21.91 0.63 13.41
N GLY A 102 21.27 -0.44 13.89
CA GLY A 102 21.19 -1.68 13.13
C GLY A 102 20.49 -1.43 11.80
N ALA A 103 20.99 -2.05 10.73
CA ALA A 103 20.18 -2.19 9.53
C ALA A 103 19.03 -3.09 9.93
N SER A 104 17.86 -2.52 10.27
CA SER A 104 16.67 -3.33 10.45
C SER A 104 16.32 -3.86 9.08
N GLY A 105 16.91 -5.01 8.73
CA GLY A 105 16.48 -5.84 7.64
C GLY A 105 15.11 -6.39 8.02
N VAL A 106 14.09 -5.54 8.07
CA VAL A 106 12.73 -5.96 7.77
C VAL A 106 12.80 -6.37 6.30
N GLN A 107 13.38 -7.54 6.09
CA GLN A 107 13.21 -8.32 4.90
C GLN A 107 11.72 -8.56 4.90
N VAL A 108 11.01 -7.79 4.10
CA VAL A 108 9.64 -8.11 3.75
C VAL A 108 9.75 -9.42 3.00
N LYS A 109 9.67 -10.53 3.74
CA LYS A 109 9.53 -11.87 3.23
C LYS A 109 8.08 -11.98 2.77
N ALA A 110 7.75 -11.21 1.74
CA ALA A 110 6.46 -11.31 1.07
C ALA A 110 6.52 -12.60 0.26
N ASP A 111 5.73 -13.59 0.67
CA ASP A 111 5.61 -14.81 -0.10
C ASP A 111 4.98 -14.46 -1.46
N PRO A 112 5.59 -14.88 -2.57
CA PRO A 112 5.08 -14.58 -3.91
C PRO A 112 3.68 -15.18 -4.15
N GLY A 113 3.23 -16.11 -3.29
CA GLY A 113 1.91 -16.73 -3.32
C GLY A 113 0.76 -15.85 -2.81
N VAL A 114 1.04 -14.91 -1.90
CA VAL A 114 0.00 -14.12 -1.21
C VAL A 114 -0.86 -13.30 -2.19
N PRO A 115 -0.29 -12.60 -3.19
CA PRO A 115 -1.09 -11.90 -4.20
C PRO A 115 -2.05 -12.81 -4.97
N TYR A 116 -1.65 -14.03 -5.31
CA TYR A 116 -2.49 -14.98 -6.07
C TYR A 116 -3.67 -15.47 -5.25
N VAL A 117 -3.49 -15.70 -3.94
CA VAL A 117 -4.59 -16.08 -3.04
C VAL A 117 -5.64 -14.97 -2.95
N TYR A 118 -5.20 -13.71 -2.79
CA TYR A 118 -6.11 -12.57 -2.76
C TYR A 118 -6.84 -12.36 -4.10
N ALA A 119 -6.15 -12.57 -5.22
CA ALA A 119 -6.78 -12.53 -6.54
C ALA A 119 -7.88 -13.60 -6.68
N GLY A 120 -7.63 -14.82 -6.18
CA GLY A 120 -8.64 -15.89 -6.15
C GLY A 120 -9.86 -15.53 -5.30
N PHE A 121 -9.64 -14.94 -4.12
CA PHE A 121 -10.72 -14.50 -3.25
C PHE A 121 -11.54 -13.36 -3.89
N ALA A 122 -10.89 -12.40 -4.53
CA ALA A 122 -11.55 -11.33 -5.27
C ALA A 122 -12.39 -11.89 -6.45
N GLY A 123 -11.85 -12.87 -7.18
CA GLY A 123 -12.59 -13.59 -8.21
C GLY A 123 -13.84 -14.28 -7.66
N LEU A 124 -13.73 -14.95 -6.51
CA LEU A 124 -14.87 -15.62 -5.85
C LEU A 124 -15.96 -14.63 -5.43
N MET A 125 -15.57 -13.47 -4.90
CA MET A 125 -16.52 -12.40 -4.58
C MET A 125 -17.26 -11.93 -5.84
N ALA A 126 -16.54 -11.70 -6.94
CA ALA A 126 -17.13 -11.25 -8.20
C ALA A 126 -18.08 -12.29 -8.81
N THR A 127 -17.72 -13.57 -8.83
CA THR A 127 -18.58 -14.64 -9.36
C THR A 127 -19.82 -14.82 -8.49
N THR A 128 -19.70 -14.66 -7.17
CA THR A 128 -20.85 -14.68 -6.26
C THR A 128 -21.81 -13.56 -6.61
N ILE A 129 -21.33 -12.32 -6.75
CA ILE A 129 -22.18 -11.17 -7.15
C ILE A 129 -22.87 -11.44 -8.50
N LEU A 130 -22.12 -11.93 -9.49
CA LEU A 130 -22.69 -12.23 -10.81
C LEU A 130 -23.76 -13.33 -10.75
N SER A 131 -23.60 -14.33 -9.88
CA SER A 131 -24.60 -15.40 -9.67
C SER A 131 -25.92 -14.89 -9.06
N TYR A 132 -25.89 -13.74 -8.40
CA TYR A 132 -27.09 -13.10 -7.87
C TYR A 132 -27.91 -12.32 -8.92
N ALA A 133 -27.43 -12.19 -10.16
CA ALA A 133 -28.20 -11.60 -11.23
C ALA A 133 -29.53 -12.35 -11.45
N SER A 134 -30.65 -11.66 -11.30
CA SER A 134 -31.99 -12.21 -11.48
C SER A 134 -32.37 -12.23 -12.96
N HIS A 135 -32.91 -13.35 -13.43
CA HIS A 135 -33.51 -13.45 -14.75
C HIS A 135 -35.04 -13.43 -14.64
N SER A 136 -35.68 -12.47 -15.33
CA SER A 136 -37.13 -12.25 -15.33
C SER A 136 -37.70 -12.39 -16.76
N GLN A 137 -38.84 -13.07 -16.89
CA GLN A 137 -39.56 -13.30 -18.13
C GLN A 137 -40.99 -12.76 -17.97
N VAL A 138 -41.50 -12.06 -18.99
CA VAL A 138 -42.86 -11.51 -19.03
C VAL A 138 -43.53 -11.99 -20.31
N TRP A 139 -44.81 -12.34 -20.22
CA TRP A 139 -45.65 -12.67 -21.37
C TRP A 139 -47.00 -11.97 -21.26
N ALA A 140 -47.60 -11.67 -22.41
CA ALA A 140 -48.92 -11.05 -22.48
C ALA A 140 -49.77 -11.75 -23.55
N LEU A 141 -51.04 -11.97 -23.25
CA LEU A 141 -52.03 -12.59 -24.12
C LEU A 141 -53.23 -11.66 -24.24
N GLN A 142 -53.56 -11.25 -25.46
CA GLN A 142 -54.75 -10.44 -25.74
C GLN A 142 -55.86 -11.38 -26.21
N THR A 143 -56.97 -11.46 -25.48
CA THR A 143 -58.17 -12.13 -25.97
C THR A 143 -59.03 -11.12 -26.73
N ARG A 144 -59.65 -11.55 -27.84
CA ARG A 144 -60.68 -10.79 -28.56
C ARG A 144 -62.02 -11.50 -28.29
N GLY A 145 -63.01 -10.78 -27.76
CA GLY A 145 -64.39 -11.27 -27.71
C GLY A 145 -64.97 -11.15 -29.12
N GLU A 146 -65.27 -12.27 -29.77
CA GLU A 146 -66.11 -12.31 -30.96
C GLU A 146 -67.39 -13.05 -30.60
N GLU A 147 -68.33 -12.37 -29.92
CA GLU A 147 -69.72 -12.81 -29.89
C GLU A 147 -70.62 -11.63 -30.26
N GLY A 148 -71.15 -11.66 -31.49
CA GLY A 148 -72.29 -10.85 -31.88
C GLY A 148 -72.02 -9.40 -32.29
N GLY A 149 -71.17 -9.16 -33.28
CA GLY A 149 -71.28 -8.00 -34.17
C GLY A 149 -70.90 -6.61 -33.63
N GLU A 150 -70.51 -6.47 -32.37
CA GLU A 150 -69.93 -5.24 -31.79
C GLU A 150 -68.50 -5.51 -31.33
N GLU A 151 -67.56 -4.60 -31.64
CA GLU A 151 -66.16 -4.71 -31.20
C GLU A 151 -66.08 -4.47 -29.69
N GLU A 152 -66.03 -5.54 -28.89
CA GLU A 152 -65.70 -5.44 -27.46
C GLU A 152 -64.20 -5.18 -27.24
N ASP A 153 -63.89 -4.39 -26.20
CA ASP A 153 -62.55 -4.21 -25.67
C ASP A 153 -62.01 -5.58 -25.20
N GLY A 154 -61.02 -6.10 -25.92
CA GLY A 154 -60.39 -7.37 -25.56
C GLY A 154 -59.68 -7.31 -24.21
N VAL A 155 -59.64 -8.43 -23.48
CA VAL A 155 -58.90 -8.52 -22.20
C VAL A 155 -57.41 -8.81 -22.45
N LEU A 156 -56.53 -7.97 -21.91
CA LEU A 156 -55.08 -8.21 -21.90
C LEU A 156 -54.66 -8.93 -20.62
N LEU A 157 -54.30 -10.20 -20.72
CA LEU A 157 -53.71 -10.97 -19.62
C LEU A 157 -52.19 -10.81 -19.64
N VAL A 158 -51.62 -10.21 -18.60
CA VAL A 158 -50.17 -10.07 -18.41
C VAL A 158 -49.71 -11.01 -17.29
N GLY A 159 -48.66 -11.79 -17.55
CA GLY A 159 -48.04 -12.70 -16.59
C GLY A 159 -46.53 -12.69 -16.68
N GLY A 160 -45.86 -13.27 -15.70
CA GLY A 160 -44.41 -13.34 -15.71
C GLY A 160 -43.83 -14.29 -14.67
N ARG A 161 -42.54 -14.57 -14.81
CA ARG A 161 -41.76 -15.45 -13.93
C ARG A 161 -40.39 -14.85 -13.71
N SER A 162 -39.93 -14.87 -12.46
CA SER A 162 -38.55 -14.53 -12.12
C SER A 162 -37.88 -15.63 -11.31
N ASN A 163 -36.60 -15.87 -11.58
CA ASN A 163 -35.78 -16.86 -10.87
C ASN A 163 -35.42 -16.39 -9.45
N ARG A 164 -35.14 -15.09 -9.28
CA ARG A 164 -34.78 -14.43 -8.01
C ARG A 164 -35.61 -13.14 -7.84
N ALA A 165 -35.59 -12.48 -6.67
CA ALA A 165 -36.26 -11.18 -6.44
C ALA A 165 -37.76 -11.09 -6.85
N ARG A 166 -38.56 -12.12 -6.53
CA ARG A 166 -39.98 -12.20 -6.94
C ARG A 166 -40.84 -11.02 -6.50
N LEU A 167 -40.56 -10.46 -5.32
CA LEU A 167 -41.31 -9.34 -4.77
C LEU A 167 -41.06 -8.05 -5.58
N GLY A 168 -39.77 -7.71 -5.80
CA GLY A 168 -39.41 -6.55 -6.63
C GLY A 168 -39.88 -6.69 -8.08
N PHE A 169 -39.81 -7.89 -8.65
CA PHE A 169 -40.37 -8.15 -9.98
C PHE A 169 -41.89 -7.90 -10.04
N ALA A 170 -42.63 -8.26 -9.00
CA ALA A 170 -44.07 -8.03 -8.96
C ALA A 170 -44.40 -6.53 -8.91
N GLU A 171 -43.66 -5.75 -8.13
CA GLU A 171 -43.80 -4.29 -8.05
C GLU A 171 -43.43 -3.59 -9.37
N GLU A 172 -42.32 -4.00 -9.99
CA GLU A 172 -41.91 -3.53 -11.31
C GLU A 172 -42.94 -3.86 -12.39
N LEU A 173 -43.46 -5.09 -12.41
CA LEU A 173 -44.47 -5.51 -13.37
C LEU A 173 -45.77 -4.71 -13.21
N GLN A 174 -46.22 -4.48 -11.98
CA GLN A 174 -47.40 -3.65 -11.71
C GLN A 174 -47.18 -2.21 -12.15
N THR A 175 -45.98 -1.66 -11.91
CA THR A 175 -45.61 -0.30 -12.35
C THR A 175 -45.65 -0.19 -13.87
N VAL A 176 -45.05 -1.16 -14.58
CA VAL A 176 -45.04 -1.20 -16.05
C VAL A 176 -46.46 -1.32 -16.61
N VAL A 177 -47.28 -2.22 -16.04
CA VAL A 177 -48.68 -2.39 -16.47
C VAL A 177 -49.51 -1.15 -16.19
N GLY A 178 -49.34 -0.50 -15.03
CA GLY A 178 -50.03 0.72 -14.66
C GLY A 178 -49.64 1.94 -15.51
N ALA A 179 -48.46 1.93 -16.13
CA ALA A 179 -48.01 2.97 -17.05
C ALA A 179 -48.54 2.80 -18.48
N LEU A 180 -49.23 1.70 -18.79
CA LEU A 180 -49.79 1.47 -20.14
C LEU A 180 -50.99 2.39 -20.38
N PRO A 181 -51.04 3.12 -21.52
CA PRO A 181 -52.21 3.93 -21.85
C PRO A 181 -53.42 3.04 -22.16
N ALA A 182 -54.58 3.35 -21.57
CA ALA A 182 -55.84 2.80 -22.03
C ALA A 182 -56.08 3.30 -23.47
N ARG A 183 -56.37 2.41 -24.42
CA ARG A 183 -56.80 2.84 -25.74
C ARG A 183 -58.13 3.57 -25.59
N SER A 184 -58.11 4.90 -25.73
CA SER A 184 -59.32 5.69 -25.90
C SER A 184 -59.84 5.45 -27.31
N SER A 185 -60.96 4.75 -27.44
CA SER A 185 -61.78 4.74 -28.65
C SER A 185 -62.33 6.16 -28.85
N ALA A 186 -61.74 6.91 -29.78
CA ALA A 186 -62.28 8.18 -30.21
C ALA A 186 -63.48 7.91 -31.14
N THR A 187 -64.69 7.88 -30.57
CA THR A 187 -65.92 7.97 -31.35
C THR A 187 -66.22 9.44 -31.60
N GLU A 188 -65.86 9.93 -32.79
CA GLU A 188 -66.31 11.22 -33.31
C GLU A 188 -67.81 11.10 -33.68
N VAL A 189 -68.69 11.51 -32.77
CA VAL A 189 -70.10 11.74 -33.10
C VAL A 189 -70.18 13.15 -33.69
N SER A 190 -70.32 13.25 -35.01
CA SER A 190 -70.80 14.46 -35.67
C SER A 190 -72.08 14.13 -36.40
N ASN A 191 -73.21 14.63 -35.89
CA ASN A 191 -74.51 14.49 -36.52
C ASN A 191 -74.98 15.86 -37.04
N VAL A 192 -75.58 15.80 -38.23
CA VAL A 192 -76.52 16.73 -38.90
C VAL A 192 -75.96 17.88 -39.74
N GLN A 193 -76.10 17.76 -41.08
CA GLN A 193 -77.08 18.45 -41.97
C GLN A 193 -76.88 17.87 -43.40
N GLN A 194 -77.89 17.50 -44.21
CA GLN A 194 -79.26 17.99 -44.45
C GLN A 194 -80.27 16.85 -44.56
#